data_AF-A0A1X9ZCF5-F1
#
_entry.id   AF-A0A1X9ZCF5-F1
#
_cell.length_a   1.000
_cell.length_b   1.000
_cell.length_c   1.000
_cell.angle_alpha   90.00
_cell.angle_beta   90.00
_cell.angle_gamma   90.00
#
_symmetry.space_group_name_H-M   'P 1'
#
loop_
_entity.id
_entity.type
_entity.pdbx_description
1 polymer ?
#
loop_
_entity_poly.entity_id
_entity_poly.type
_entity_poly.pdbx_seq_one_letter_code
_entity_poly.pdbx_strand_id
1 'polypeptide(L)'
;MKAVEDYKLQDIELRDVEDTLGYIAKAFELNLSSDAFSETKTFGDICQVFQDNIAYQNEESCTSQQAFYKIRSAIAVSQKIDRGSITPRTRLHEVFPRIGRRKKIKAFQKELGIPVNFLTMKTWLIFLIIGGFIISLVAFFFNWKFALTGILTCLIFNWIAMKLRQEIEYISIGKLTMKITRDHYMQVRRNPNTINRNEIVKIIQCSFMSDLDLKLTELHKDALLGKI
;
A
#
# COMPACT_ATOMS: atom_id res chain seq x y z
N MET A 1 3.51 20.42 -23.63
CA MET A 1 3.54 19.79 -22.29
C MET A 1 3.42 20.90 -21.26
N LYS A 2 2.26 21.06 -20.63
CA LYS A 2 2.15 21.91 -19.44
C LYS A 2 2.95 21.23 -18.33
N ALA A 3 3.76 21.99 -17.60
CA ALA A 3 4.33 21.51 -16.34
C ALA A 3 3.16 20.99 -15.49
N VAL A 4 3.21 19.72 -15.10
CA VAL A 4 2.37 19.22 -14.02
C VAL A 4 2.84 20.02 -12.81
N GLU A 5 1.97 20.85 -12.25
CA GLU A 5 2.29 21.56 -11.01
C GLU A 5 2.72 20.51 -9.97
N ASP A 6 3.89 20.73 -9.37
CA ASP A 6 4.39 19.85 -8.32
C ASP A 6 3.42 19.94 -7.15
N TYR A 7 2.68 18.87 -6.92
CA TYR A 7 1.74 18.72 -5.80
C TYR A 7 2.52 18.69 -4.49
N LYS A 8 2.26 19.64 -3.58
CA LYS A 8 3.01 19.82 -2.33
C LYS A 8 2.18 19.42 -1.13
N LEU A 9 2.86 19.10 -0.01
CA LEU A 9 2.19 18.76 1.25
C LEU A 9 1.28 19.89 1.78
N GLN A 10 1.69 21.15 1.57
CA GLN A 10 0.89 22.32 1.95
C GLN A 10 -0.45 22.43 1.21
N ASP A 11 -0.62 21.73 0.08
CA ASP A 11 -1.86 21.72 -0.68
C ASP A 11 -2.81 20.59 -0.24
N ILE A 12 -2.42 19.81 0.77
CA ILE A 12 -3.15 18.64 1.28
C ILE A 12 -3.68 18.97 2.69
N GLU A 13 -4.98 18.80 2.90
CA GLU A 13 -5.60 18.96 4.22
C GLU A 13 -5.44 17.69 5.07
N LEU A 14 -5.60 17.82 6.40
CA LEU A 14 -5.55 16.67 7.29
C LEU A 14 -6.54 15.57 6.88
N ARG A 15 -7.74 15.95 6.42
CA ARG A 15 -8.77 15.03 5.96
C ARG A 15 -8.33 14.18 4.77
N ASP A 16 -7.49 14.74 3.89
CA ASP A 16 -6.99 14.04 2.71
C ASP A 16 -5.96 12.96 3.09
N VAL A 17 -5.35 13.07 4.28
CA VAL A 17 -4.35 12.10 4.78
C VAL A 17 -4.88 11.16 5.85
N GLU A 18 -6.10 11.35 6.34
CA GLU A 18 -6.72 10.52 7.40
C GLU A 18 -6.62 9.02 7.10
N ASP A 19 -6.95 8.60 5.87
CA ASP A 19 -6.86 7.20 5.46
C ASP A 19 -5.40 6.69 5.51
N THR A 20 -4.46 7.48 5.01
CA THR A 20 -3.01 7.18 5.05
C THR A 20 -2.53 7.03 6.49
N LEU A 21 -2.93 7.94 7.39
CA LEU A 21 -2.62 7.89 8.81
C LEU A 21 -3.22 6.63 9.46
N GLY A 22 -4.45 6.28 9.12
CA GLY A 22 -5.11 5.05 9.57
C GLY A 22 -4.36 3.79 9.13
N TYR A 23 -3.87 3.73 7.89
CA TYR A 23 -3.05 2.62 7.41
C TYR A 23 -1.71 2.52 8.14
N ILE A 24 -1.04 3.64 8.39
CA ILE A 24 0.22 3.68 9.14
C ILE A 24 -0.02 3.22 10.59
N ALA A 25 -1.05 3.74 11.26
CA ALA A 25 -1.41 3.33 12.62
C ALA A 25 -1.65 1.83 12.70
N LYS A 26 -2.37 1.26 11.73
CA LYS A 26 -2.59 -0.18 11.63
C LYS A 26 -1.30 -0.97 11.41
N ALA A 27 -0.38 -0.48 10.59
CA ALA A 27 0.91 -1.14 10.35
C ALA A 27 1.78 -1.22 11.62
N PHE A 28 1.70 -0.19 12.47
CA PHE A 28 2.34 -0.13 13.78
C PHE A 28 1.50 -0.74 14.91
N GLU A 29 0.31 -1.27 14.61
CA GLU A 29 -0.64 -1.82 15.60
C GLU A 29 -0.97 -0.83 16.73
N LEU A 30 -1.14 0.45 16.37
CA LEU A 30 -1.48 1.54 17.27
C LEU A 30 -2.98 1.83 17.28
N ASN A 31 -3.50 2.13 18.47
CA ASN A 31 -4.85 2.66 18.66
C ASN A 31 -4.74 4.15 18.93
N LEU A 32 -4.87 4.96 17.89
CA LEU A 32 -4.88 6.42 18.00
C LEU A 32 -6.34 6.91 18.15
N SER A 33 -6.54 7.95 18.95
CA SER A 33 -7.84 8.61 19.05
C SER A 33 -8.15 9.37 17.75
N SER A 34 -9.43 9.64 17.50
CA SER A 34 -9.87 10.37 16.30
C SER A 34 -9.34 11.80 16.22
N ASP A 35 -8.96 12.38 17.35
CA ASP A 35 -8.41 13.72 17.50
C ASP A 35 -6.87 13.74 17.67
N ALA A 36 -6.19 12.58 17.59
CA ALA A 36 -4.74 12.49 17.82
C ALA A 36 -3.90 13.41 16.91
N PHE A 37 -4.44 13.82 15.77
CA PHE A 37 -3.78 14.68 14.79
C PHE A 37 -4.36 16.11 14.72
N SER A 38 -5.32 16.48 15.57
CA SER A 38 -6.05 17.77 15.44
C SER A 38 -5.15 19.00 15.51
N GLU A 39 -4.07 18.92 16.29
CA GLU A 39 -3.10 20.00 16.48
C GLU A 39 -1.90 19.92 15.53
N THR A 40 -1.84 18.92 14.63
CA THR A 40 -0.70 18.73 13.74
C THR A 40 -0.72 19.75 12.61
N LYS A 41 0.40 20.47 12.44
CA LYS A 41 0.57 21.51 11.40
C LYS A 41 1.67 21.17 10.42
N THR A 42 2.58 20.28 10.81
CA THR A 42 3.71 19.85 10.01
C THR A 42 3.79 18.34 9.88
N PHE A 43 4.51 17.89 8.85
CA PHE A 43 4.89 16.49 8.72
C PHE A 43 5.68 15.97 9.94
N GLY A 44 6.50 16.84 10.54
CA GLY A 44 7.22 16.56 11.78
C GLY A 44 6.28 16.26 12.94
N ASP A 45 5.20 17.02 13.09
CA ASP A 45 4.19 16.80 14.13
C ASP A 45 3.50 15.45 13.96
N ILE A 46 3.14 15.08 12.72
CA ILE A 46 2.60 13.75 12.40
C ILE A 46 3.57 12.65 12.84
N CYS A 47 4.85 12.78 12.47
CA CYS A 47 5.89 11.82 12.85
C CYS A 47 6.05 11.74 14.37
N GLN A 48 5.87 12.84 15.08
CA GLN A 48 5.96 12.91 16.53
C GLN A 48 4.79 12.18 17.19
N VAL A 49 3.55 12.38 16.71
CA VAL A 49 2.35 11.66 17.20
C VAL A 49 2.57 10.16 17.16
N PHE A 50 3.09 9.61 16.05
CA PHE A 50 3.40 8.19 15.97
C PHE A 50 4.49 7.76 16.97
N GLN A 51 5.59 8.51 17.06
CA GLN A 51 6.70 8.17 17.96
C GLN A 51 6.30 8.17 19.44
N ASP A 52 5.43 9.09 19.84
CA ASP A 52 4.97 9.23 21.23
C ASP A 52 4.00 8.13 21.63
N ASN A 53 3.24 7.59 20.68
CA ASN A 53 2.28 6.51 20.91
C ASN A 53 2.88 5.10 20.79
N ILE A 54 4.16 4.99 20.41
CA ILE A 54 4.86 3.71 20.30
C ILE A 54 5.46 3.30 21.66
N ALA A 55 4.82 2.32 22.29
CA ALA A 55 5.25 1.73 23.57
C ALA A 55 6.24 0.55 23.42
N TYR A 56 6.68 0.23 22.19
CA TYR A 56 7.57 -0.90 21.92
C TYR A 56 9.04 -0.58 22.24
N GLN A 57 9.80 -1.62 22.62
CA GLN A 57 11.23 -1.49 22.89
C GLN A 57 11.99 -1.18 21.59
N ASN A 58 12.97 -0.28 21.66
CA ASN A 58 13.81 -0.01 20.51
C ASN A 58 14.78 -1.18 20.26
N GLU A 59 14.80 -1.70 19.04
CA GLU A 59 15.78 -2.67 18.57
C GLU A 59 16.18 -2.32 17.13
N GLU A 60 17.46 -2.02 16.93
CA GLU A 60 18.01 -1.46 15.69
C GLU A 60 18.10 -2.45 14.52
N SER A 61 17.65 -3.68 14.70
CA SER A 61 17.62 -4.68 13.66
C SER A 61 16.76 -4.21 12.47
N CYS A 62 17.27 -4.37 11.25
CA CYS A 62 16.59 -3.86 10.06
C CYS A 62 15.31 -4.67 9.75
N THR A 63 14.16 -4.00 9.72
CA THR A 63 12.87 -4.68 9.53
C THR A 63 12.68 -5.14 8.09
N SER A 64 13.16 -4.39 7.11
CA SER A 64 13.09 -4.79 5.70
C SER A 64 13.91 -6.06 5.41
N GLN A 65 15.05 -6.25 6.10
CA GLN A 65 15.83 -7.47 6.04
C GLN A 65 15.06 -8.65 6.65
N GLN A 66 14.44 -8.45 7.82
CA GLN A 66 13.60 -9.47 8.46
C GLN A 66 12.43 -9.87 7.56
N ALA A 67 11.73 -8.89 6.97
CA ALA A 67 10.66 -9.11 6.01
C ALA A 67 11.14 -9.93 4.81
N PHE A 68 12.29 -9.56 4.22
CA PHE A 68 12.87 -10.30 3.10
C PHE A 68 13.11 -11.78 3.45
N TYR A 69 13.70 -12.06 4.61
CA TYR A 69 13.97 -13.44 5.03
C TYR A 69 12.69 -14.23 5.33
N LYS A 70 11.67 -13.61 5.94
CA LYS A 70 10.35 -14.23 6.15
C LYS A 70 9.69 -14.57 4.80
N ILE A 71 9.64 -13.61 3.88
CA ILE A 71 9.07 -13.79 2.53
C ILE A 71 9.83 -14.87 1.76
N ARG A 72 11.16 -14.83 1.79
CA ARG A 72 12.03 -15.80 1.13
C ARG A 72 11.79 -17.22 1.64
N SER A 73 11.67 -17.40 2.96
CA SER A 73 11.33 -18.69 3.55
C SER A 73 9.94 -19.15 3.13
N ALA A 74 8.94 -18.27 3.19
CA ALA A 74 7.56 -18.61 2.81
C ALA A 74 7.44 -18.98 1.32
N ILE A 75 8.20 -18.33 0.43
CA ILE A 75 8.28 -18.70 -0.98
C ILE A 75 8.94 -20.07 -1.15
N ALA A 76 10.08 -20.30 -0.49
CA ALA A 76 10.81 -21.56 -0.61
C ALA A 76 9.94 -22.76 -0.23
N VAL A 77 9.20 -22.65 0.88
CA VAL A 77 8.27 -23.70 1.34
C VAL A 77 7.06 -23.82 0.40
N SER A 78 6.35 -22.72 0.14
CA SER A 78 5.09 -22.78 -0.61
C SER A 78 5.24 -23.09 -2.10
N GLN A 79 6.37 -22.69 -2.71
CA GLN A 79 6.63 -22.87 -4.14
C GLN A 79 7.63 -24.00 -4.44
N LYS A 80 8.23 -24.62 -3.42
CA LYS A 80 9.27 -25.65 -3.55
C LYS A 80 10.47 -25.18 -4.39
N ILE A 81 10.87 -23.93 -4.17
CA ILE A 81 12.03 -23.31 -4.83
C ILE A 81 13.19 -23.32 -3.83
N ASP A 82 14.41 -23.57 -4.31
CA ASP A 82 15.59 -23.47 -3.46
C ASP A 82 15.67 -22.06 -2.83
N ARG A 83 15.82 -22.03 -1.50
CA ARG A 83 15.93 -20.79 -0.75
C ARG A 83 17.11 -19.97 -1.25
N GLY A 84 18.25 -20.58 -1.56
CA GLY A 84 19.47 -19.95 -2.09
C GLY A 84 19.22 -19.05 -3.29
N SER A 85 18.42 -19.53 -4.25
CA SER A 85 18.09 -18.85 -5.51
C SER A 85 17.25 -17.58 -5.41
N ILE A 86 16.59 -17.34 -4.27
CA ILE A 86 15.64 -16.24 -4.10
C ILE A 86 16.39 -14.98 -3.64
N THR A 87 16.41 -13.96 -4.50
CA THR A 87 17.06 -12.67 -4.25
C THR A 87 16.05 -11.52 -4.33
N PRO A 88 16.38 -10.31 -3.83
CA PRO A 88 15.52 -9.14 -4.00
C PRO A 88 15.22 -8.77 -5.47
N ARG A 89 16.08 -9.21 -6.40
CA ARG A 89 15.92 -8.96 -7.85
C ARG A 89 15.09 -10.02 -8.56
N THR A 90 14.88 -11.18 -7.94
CA THR A 90 14.06 -12.26 -8.50
C THR A 90 12.68 -11.73 -8.84
N ARG A 91 12.20 -12.07 -10.05
CA ARG A 91 10.95 -11.50 -10.55
C ARG A 91 9.77 -12.26 -9.99
N LEU A 92 8.71 -11.54 -9.61
CA LEU A 92 7.54 -12.18 -9.03
C LEU A 92 6.79 -13.08 -10.00
N HIS A 93 6.87 -12.82 -11.31
CA HIS A 93 6.24 -13.68 -12.31
C HIS A 93 6.94 -15.03 -12.51
N GLU A 94 8.24 -15.12 -12.16
CA GLU A 94 9.00 -16.37 -12.17
C GLU A 94 8.57 -17.26 -10.99
N VAL A 95 8.38 -16.66 -9.82
CA VAL A 95 7.91 -17.34 -8.60
C VAL A 95 6.42 -17.69 -8.69
N PHE A 96 5.60 -16.73 -9.13
CA PHE A 96 4.15 -16.84 -9.24
C PHE A 96 3.71 -16.76 -10.71
N PRO A 97 3.88 -17.85 -11.49
CA PRO A 97 3.46 -17.87 -12.88
C PRO A 97 1.96 -17.66 -13.02
N ARG A 98 1.52 -17.20 -14.19
CA ARG A 98 0.12 -16.84 -14.46
C ARG A 98 -0.83 -18.00 -14.20
N ILE A 99 -0.45 -19.19 -14.64
CA ILE A 99 -1.24 -20.42 -14.44
C ILE A 99 -1.23 -20.79 -12.97
N GLY A 100 -2.41 -20.90 -12.36
CA GLY A 100 -2.55 -21.25 -10.94
C GLY A 100 -2.08 -20.17 -9.95
N ARG A 101 -1.75 -18.95 -10.41
CA ARG A 101 -1.18 -17.85 -9.63
C ARG A 101 -1.87 -17.63 -8.28
N ARG A 102 -3.20 -17.57 -8.30
CA ARG A 102 -4.01 -17.30 -7.10
C ARG A 102 -3.88 -18.39 -6.04
N LYS A 103 -3.85 -19.65 -6.46
CA LYS A 103 -3.65 -20.79 -5.55
C LYS A 103 -2.26 -20.73 -4.93
N LYS A 104 -1.24 -20.44 -5.74
CA LYS A 104 0.15 -20.27 -5.28
C LYS A 104 0.30 -19.11 -4.29
N ILE A 105 -0.31 -17.96 -4.58
CA ILE A 105 -0.30 -16.80 -3.69
C ILE A 105 -1.03 -17.10 -2.39
N LYS A 106 -2.19 -17.79 -2.43
CA LYS A 106 -2.88 -18.23 -1.21
C LYS A 106 -2.02 -19.17 -0.35
N ALA A 107 -1.29 -20.10 -0.98
CA ALA A 107 -0.36 -20.97 -0.26
C ALA A 107 0.80 -20.17 0.36
N PHE A 108 1.35 -19.21 -0.37
CA PHE A 108 2.36 -18.28 0.13
C PHE A 108 1.85 -17.42 1.31
N GLN A 109 0.65 -16.85 1.21
CA GLN A 109 0.04 -16.07 2.28
C GLN A 109 -0.20 -16.92 3.54
N LYS A 110 -0.67 -18.16 3.35
CA LYS A 110 -0.86 -19.10 4.46
C LYS A 110 0.45 -19.40 5.17
N GLU A 111 1.53 -19.60 4.42
CA GLU A 111 2.86 -19.85 4.96
C GLU A 111 3.47 -18.60 5.64
N LEU A 112 3.26 -17.42 5.04
CA LEU A 112 3.76 -16.16 5.57
C LEU A 112 3.00 -15.74 6.85
N GLY A 113 1.74 -16.15 7.00
CA GLY A 113 0.86 -15.70 8.09
C GLY A 113 0.36 -14.26 7.95
N ILE A 114 0.68 -13.58 6.84
CA ILE A 114 0.33 -12.17 6.59
C ILE A 114 -0.55 -12.10 5.33
N PRO A 115 -1.71 -11.42 5.38
CA PRO A 115 -2.57 -11.25 4.21
C PRO A 115 -2.00 -10.18 3.27
N VAL A 116 -1.36 -10.58 2.17
CA VAL A 116 -0.75 -9.63 1.22
C VAL A 116 -1.48 -9.60 -0.11
N ASN A 117 -1.99 -8.44 -0.54
CA ASN A 117 -2.56 -8.28 -1.87
C ASN A 117 -1.58 -7.56 -2.80
N PHE A 118 -1.14 -8.25 -3.85
CA PHE A 118 -0.27 -7.71 -4.90
C PHE A 118 -0.72 -8.14 -6.31
N LEU A 119 -2.00 -8.54 -6.41
CA LEU A 119 -2.64 -8.86 -7.67
C LEU A 119 -3.51 -7.69 -8.13
N THR A 120 -3.31 -7.29 -9.37
CA THR A 120 -4.07 -6.25 -10.06
C THR A 120 -4.81 -6.83 -11.27
N MET A 121 -5.73 -6.03 -11.83
CA MET A 121 -6.44 -6.35 -13.06
C MET A 121 -5.59 -5.99 -14.28
N LYS A 122 -6.00 -6.48 -15.45
CA LYS A 122 -5.38 -6.04 -16.70
C LYS A 122 -5.70 -4.58 -16.94
N THR A 123 -4.70 -3.79 -17.34
CA THR A 123 -4.84 -2.34 -17.56
C THR A 123 -5.93 -1.98 -18.57
N TRP A 124 -6.05 -2.73 -19.67
CA TRP A 124 -7.12 -2.48 -20.66
C TRP A 124 -8.53 -2.67 -20.08
N LEU A 125 -8.70 -3.59 -19.12
CA LEU A 125 -9.99 -3.83 -18.47
C LEU A 125 -10.36 -2.68 -17.55
N ILE A 126 -9.36 -2.08 -16.87
CA ILE A 126 -9.53 -0.88 -16.05
C ILE A 126 -10.03 0.28 -16.94
N PHE A 127 -9.38 0.51 -18.09
CA PHE A 127 -9.80 1.55 -19.03
C PHE A 127 -11.21 1.32 -19.58
N LEU A 128 -11.59 0.07 -19.84
CA LEU A 128 -12.95 -0.26 -20.29
C LEU A 128 -14.01 0.06 -19.24
N ILE A 129 -13.74 -0.27 -17.97
CA ILE A 129 -14.65 0.02 -16.86
C ILE A 129 -14.78 1.53 -16.66
N ILE A 130 -13.67 2.27 -16.68
CA ILE A 130 -13.65 3.73 -16.54
C ILE A 130 -14.40 4.39 -17.71
N GLY A 131 -14.11 3.97 -18.95
CA GLY A 131 -14.77 4.48 -20.14
C GLY A 131 -16.28 4.23 -20.12
N GLY A 132 -16.70 3.02 -19.75
CA GLY A 132 -18.11 2.67 -19.58
C GLY A 132 -18.81 3.51 -18.49
N PHE A 133 -18.12 3.80 -17.39
CA PHE A 133 -18.64 4.66 -16.34
C PHE A 133 -18.82 6.10 -16.82
N ILE A 134 -17.84 6.67 -17.53
CA ILE A 134 -17.94 8.02 -18.12
C ILE A 134 -19.09 8.10 -19.11
N ILE A 135 -19.23 7.11 -20.00
CA ILE A 135 -20.35 7.04 -20.95
C ILE A 135 -21.70 7.03 -20.20
N SER A 136 -21.78 6.29 -19.09
CA SER A 136 -22.98 6.23 -18.26
C SER A 136 -23.31 7.58 -17.62
N LEU A 137 -22.30 8.34 -17.18
CA LEU A 137 -22.49 9.71 -16.67
C LEU A 137 -22.99 10.66 -17.78
N VAL A 138 -22.45 10.57 -18.99
CA VAL A 138 -22.94 11.37 -20.13
C VAL A 138 -24.37 10.99 -20.49
N ALA A 139 -24.74 9.71 -20.42
CA ALA A 139 -26.10 9.24 -20.66
C ALA A 139 -27.13 9.85 -19.69
N PHE A 140 -26.70 10.33 -18.52
CA PHE A 140 -27.59 10.96 -17.53
C PHE A 140 -28.27 12.22 -18.09
N PHE A 141 -27.60 12.95 -19.00
CA PHE A 141 -28.16 14.14 -19.66
C PHE A 141 -29.26 13.80 -20.67
N PHE A 142 -29.34 12.56 -21.15
CA PHE A 142 -30.34 12.12 -22.11
C PHE A 142 -31.46 11.33 -21.43
N ASN A 143 -31.11 10.38 -20.56
CA ASN A 143 -32.05 9.55 -19.84
C ASN A 143 -31.42 8.92 -18.59
N TRP A 144 -31.94 9.27 -17.43
CA TRP A 144 -31.45 8.76 -16.15
C TRP A 144 -31.56 7.22 -16.01
N LYS A 145 -32.52 6.57 -16.69
CA LYS A 145 -32.66 5.10 -16.66
C LYS A 145 -31.48 4.41 -17.35
N PHE A 146 -31.04 4.93 -18.50
CA PHE A 146 -29.87 4.38 -19.23
C PHE A 146 -28.57 4.63 -18.46
N ALA A 147 -28.46 5.78 -17.79
CA ALA A 147 -27.32 6.05 -16.92
C ALA A 147 -27.25 5.06 -15.75
N LEU A 148 -28.38 4.81 -15.08
CA LEU A 148 -28.42 3.91 -13.92
C LEU A 148 -28.11 2.46 -14.31
N THR A 149 -28.63 1.97 -15.44
CA THR A 149 -28.32 0.62 -15.93
C THR A 149 -26.85 0.49 -16.34
N GLY A 150 -26.28 1.53 -16.96
CA GLY A 150 -24.86 1.58 -17.31
C GLY A 150 -23.94 1.55 -16.08
N ILE A 151 -24.24 2.35 -15.06
CA ILE A 151 -23.50 2.35 -13.78
C ILE A 151 -23.59 0.97 -13.12
N LEU A 152 -24.79 0.39 -13.00
CA LEU A 152 -24.96 -0.92 -12.38
C LEU A 152 -24.18 -2.01 -13.12
N THR A 153 -24.19 -1.97 -14.45
CA THR A 153 -23.40 -2.87 -15.30
C THR A 153 -21.91 -2.72 -15.02
N CYS A 154 -21.39 -1.49 -14.96
CA CYS A 154 -19.98 -1.23 -14.64
C CYS A 154 -19.59 -1.75 -13.25
N LEU A 155 -20.45 -1.58 -12.24
CA LEU A 155 -20.22 -2.11 -10.90
C LEU A 155 -20.14 -3.64 -10.88
N ILE A 156 -21.04 -4.33 -11.60
CA ILE A 156 -21.03 -5.79 -11.73
C ILE A 156 -19.76 -6.26 -12.45
N PHE A 157 -19.40 -5.64 -13.57
CA PHE A 157 -18.17 -5.97 -14.30
C PHE A 157 -16.92 -5.75 -13.45
N ASN A 158 -16.86 -4.64 -12.70
CA ASN A 158 -15.75 -4.36 -11.79
C ASN A 158 -15.66 -5.41 -10.67
N TRP A 159 -16.78 -5.82 -10.08
CA TRP A 159 -16.80 -6.88 -9.07
C TRP A 159 -16.28 -8.22 -9.61
N ILE A 160 -16.72 -8.62 -10.81
CA ILE A 160 -16.22 -9.82 -11.50
C ILE A 160 -14.72 -9.67 -11.78
N ALA A 161 -14.29 -8.52 -12.28
CA ALA A 161 -12.90 -8.25 -12.63
C ALA A 161 -11.98 -8.28 -11.40
N MET A 162 -12.41 -7.69 -10.27
CA MET A 162 -11.74 -7.84 -8.97
C MET A 162 -11.63 -9.30 -8.57
N LYS A 163 -12.71 -10.06 -8.75
CA LYS A 163 -12.72 -11.50 -8.47
C LYS A 163 -11.89 -12.29 -9.47
N LEU A 164 -11.50 -11.76 -10.63
CA LEU A 164 -10.67 -12.42 -11.67
C LEU A 164 -9.25 -11.83 -11.84
N ARG A 165 -8.88 -10.82 -11.04
CA ARG A 165 -7.53 -10.24 -11.02
C ARG A 165 -6.41 -11.28 -10.91
N GLN A 166 -5.48 -11.22 -11.84
CA GLN A 166 -4.39 -12.17 -11.96
C GLN A 166 -3.07 -11.50 -12.31
N GLU A 167 -3.03 -10.22 -12.66
CA GLU A 167 -1.76 -9.57 -13.00
C GLU A 167 -0.98 -9.24 -11.73
N ILE A 168 0.34 -9.28 -11.80
CA ILE A 168 1.20 -8.95 -10.66
C ILE A 168 1.51 -7.46 -10.75
N GLU A 169 1.28 -6.74 -9.65
CA GLU A 169 1.53 -5.30 -9.55
C GLU A 169 3.03 -4.97 -9.48
N TYR A 170 3.82 -5.80 -8.78
CA TYR A 170 5.24 -5.57 -8.55
C TYR A 170 6.14 -6.45 -9.42
N ILE A 171 7.26 -5.89 -9.85
CA ILE A 171 8.19 -6.61 -10.72
C ILE A 171 9.00 -7.64 -9.91
N SER A 172 9.48 -7.30 -8.71
CA SER A 172 10.45 -8.10 -7.95
C SER A 172 10.06 -8.36 -6.50
N ILE A 173 10.70 -9.37 -5.89
CA ILE A 173 10.54 -9.71 -4.47
C ILE A 173 10.98 -8.57 -3.55
N GLY A 174 12.00 -7.80 -3.94
CA GLY A 174 12.43 -6.62 -3.19
C GLY A 174 11.33 -5.58 -3.05
N LYS A 175 10.59 -5.29 -4.14
CA LYS A 175 9.45 -4.36 -4.09
C LYS A 175 8.31 -4.88 -3.23
N LEU A 176 8.00 -6.17 -3.33
CA LEU A 176 7.01 -6.82 -2.45
C LEU A 176 7.43 -6.76 -0.98
N THR A 177 8.72 -6.93 -0.71
CA THR A 177 9.29 -6.84 0.65
C THR A 177 9.08 -5.44 1.22
N MET A 178 9.38 -4.40 0.45
CA MET A 178 9.15 -3.01 0.89
C MET A 178 7.68 -2.76 1.20
N LYS A 179 6.77 -3.19 0.31
CA LYS A 179 5.33 -3.08 0.54
C LYS A 179 4.90 -3.77 1.83
N ILE A 180 5.26 -5.05 2.02
CA ILE A 180 4.87 -5.80 3.21
C ILE A 180 5.48 -5.17 4.48
N THR A 181 6.72 -4.68 4.40
CA THR A 181 7.37 -4.00 5.54
C THR A 181 6.61 -2.73 5.94
N ARG A 182 6.15 -1.95 4.96
CA ARG A 182 5.36 -0.74 5.19
C ARG A 182 3.96 -1.06 5.71
N ASP A 183 3.24 -1.96 5.04
CA ASP A 183 1.82 -2.23 5.32
C ASP A 183 1.60 -3.12 6.57
N HIS A 184 2.61 -3.89 6.97
CA HIS A 184 2.54 -4.88 8.04
C HIS A 184 3.76 -4.85 8.96
N TYR A 185 4.27 -3.67 9.28
CA TYR A 185 5.54 -3.47 10.00
C TYR A 185 5.70 -4.37 11.23
N MET A 186 4.73 -4.35 12.15
CA MET A 186 4.82 -5.15 13.38
C MET A 186 4.82 -6.66 13.08
N GLN A 187 4.04 -7.13 12.11
CA GLN A 187 3.92 -8.56 11.79
C GLN A 187 5.21 -9.13 11.16
N VAL A 188 6.01 -8.31 10.48
CA VAL A 188 7.30 -8.76 9.94
C VAL A 188 8.44 -8.74 10.97
N ARG A 189 8.31 -8.03 12.09
CA ARG A 189 9.31 -8.09 13.17
C ARG A 189 9.44 -9.53 13.71
N ARG A 190 10.66 -9.92 14.03
CA ARG A 190 10.97 -11.22 14.65
C ARG A 190 10.55 -11.22 16.11
N ASN A 191 10.80 -10.11 16.81
CA ASN A 191 10.33 -9.88 18.17
C ASN A 191 9.12 -8.92 18.13
N PRO A 192 7.90 -9.38 18.45
CA PRO A 192 6.69 -8.59 18.31
C PRO A 192 6.64 -7.36 19.22
N ASN A 193 7.43 -7.32 20.31
CA ASN A 193 7.44 -6.21 21.25
C ASN A 193 8.51 -5.15 20.95
N THR A 194 9.05 -5.14 19.72
CA THR A 194 10.17 -4.28 19.34
C THR A 194 9.92 -3.51 18.05
N ILE A 195 10.52 -2.33 17.98
CA ILE A 195 10.49 -1.43 16.83
C ILE A 195 11.88 -0.87 16.56
N ASN A 196 12.18 -0.55 15.32
CA ASN A 196 13.35 0.27 15.01
C ASN A 196 12.89 1.72 14.87
N ARG A 197 13.17 2.57 15.87
CA ARG A 197 12.72 3.97 15.86
C ARG A 197 13.28 4.77 14.69
N ASN A 198 14.45 4.38 14.18
CA ASN A 198 15.08 5.03 13.02
C ASN A 198 14.37 4.73 11.69
N GLU A 199 13.43 3.78 11.66
CA GLU A 199 12.64 3.42 10.48
C GLU A 199 11.26 4.10 10.45
N ILE A 200 10.75 4.63 11.58
CA ILE A 200 9.39 5.17 11.69
C ILE A 200 9.14 6.27 10.67
N VAL A 201 9.98 7.32 10.69
CA VAL A 201 9.87 8.46 9.75
C VAL A 201 9.92 7.98 8.31
N LYS A 202 10.79 7.03 7.98
CA LYS A 202 10.93 6.48 6.62
C LYS A 202 9.67 5.76 6.16
N ILE A 203 9.00 5.02 7.06
CA ILE A 203 7.75 4.31 6.75
C ILE A 203 6.62 5.29 6.52
N ILE A 204 6.52 6.34 7.35
CA ILE A 204 5.55 7.41 7.16
C ILE A 204 5.79 8.10 5.82
N GLN A 205 7.04 8.48 5.51
CA GLN A 205 7.42 9.04 4.21
C GLN A 205 7.02 8.12 3.05
N CYS A 206 7.39 6.83 3.11
CA CYS A 206 7.04 5.87 2.05
C CYS A 206 5.52 5.65 1.89
N SER A 207 4.74 5.87 2.95
CA SER A 207 3.27 5.79 2.87
C SER A 207 2.70 7.03 2.19
N PHE A 208 3.12 8.23 2.63
CA PHE A 208 2.73 9.49 2.00
C PHE A 208 3.12 9.56 0.52
N MET A 209 4.33 9.16 0.17
CA MET A 209 4.78 9.12 -1.24
C MET A 209 3.94 8.17 -2.09
N SER A 210 3.49 7.05 -1.52
CA SER A 210 2.74 6.04 -2.27
C SER A 210 1.27 6.39 -2.40
N ASP A 211 0.69 7.00 -1.37
CA ASP A 211 -0.76 7.18 -1.27
C ASP A 211 -1.18 8.56 -1.79
N LEU A 212 -0.27 9.55 -1.74
CA LEU A 212 -0.52 10.95 -2.12
C LEU A 212 0.34 11.42 -3.31
N ASP A 213 1.16 10.53 -3.90
CA ASP A 213 2.11 10.82 -4.99
C ASP A 213 3.09 11.98 -4.68
N LEU A 214 3.41 12.15 -3.40
CA LEU A 214 4.33 13.19 -2.95
C LEU A 214 5.79 12.83 -3.20
N LYS A 215 6.61 13.85 -3.47
CA LYS A 215 8.06 13.70 -3.55
C LYS A 215 8.67 13.68 -2.15
N LEU A 216 9.75 12.92 -1.97
CA LEU A 216 10.49 12.86 -0.71
C LEU A 216 11.00 14.24 -0.24
N THR A 217 11.30 15.13 -1.19
CA THR A 217 11.75 16.51 -0.91
C THR A 217 10.70 17.35 -0.19
N GLU A 218 9.42 17.01 -0.32
CA GLU A 218 8.30 17.70 0.34
C GLU A 218 8.00 17.13 1.74
N LEU A 219 8.65 16.02 2.13
CA LEU A 219 8.36 15.29 3.37
C LEU A 219 9.50 15.45 4.39
N HIS A 220 9.76 16.70 4.80
CA HIS A 220 10.72 17.04 5.85
C HIS A 220 10.02 17.55 7.10
N LYS A 221 10.74 17.62 8.22
CA LYS A 221 10.17 17.94 9.55
C LYS A 221 9.27 19.19 9.55
N ASP A 222 9.75 20.27 8.94
CA ASP A 222 9.06 21.57 8.95
C ASP A 222 8.07 21.75 7.78
N ALA A 223 7.80 20.70 6.99
CA ALA A 223 6.88 20.78 5.87
C ALA A 223 5.44 20.96 6.39
N LEU A 224 4.78 22.04 5.96
CA LEU A 224 3.42 22.39 6.40
C LEU A 224 2.38 21.47 5.77
N LEU A 225 1.37 21.11 6.57
CA LEU A 225 0.16 20.43 6.15
C LEU A 225 -0.97 21.46 6.04
N GLY A 226 -1.58 21.56 4.86
CA GLY A 226 -2.60 22.55 4.55
C GLY A 226 -2.05 23.97 4.36
N LYS A 227 -2.86 24.81 3.70
CA LYS A 227 -2.59 26.25 3.60
C LYS A 227 -3.04 26.92 4.90
N ILE A 228 -2.12 27.66 5.51
CA ILE A 228 -2.41 28.57 6.63
C ILE A 228 -3.15 29.80 6.10
#